data_AF-X1UPZ6-F1
#
_entry.id   AF-X1UPZ6-F1
#
_cell.length_a   1.000
_cell.length_b   1.000
_cell.length_c   1.000
_cell.angle_alpha   90.00
_cell.angle_beta   90.00
_cell.angle_gamma   90.00
#
_symmetry.space_group_name_H-M   'P 1'
#
loop_
_entity.id
_entity.type
_entity.pdbx_description
1 polymer ?
#
loop_
_entity_poly.entity_id
_entity_poly.type
_entity_poly.pdbx_seq_one_letter_code
_entity_poly.pdbx_strand_id
1 'polypeptide(L)'
;IRGNNIAGANCILPLSERMDISKSLGTRHRAALGLSEQTDALIIIVSEETGNISIALDGKITRPMEPQGLKKMLTHLYQPKIISEFDFWPTEDNKK
;
A
#
# COMPACT_ATOMS: atom_id res chain seq x y z
N ILE A 1 -3.61 -3.97 9.38
CA ILE A 1 -4.92 -3.26 9.31
C ILE A 1 -5.84 -4.09 8.45
N ARG A 2 -7.11 -4.25 8.83
CA ARG A 2 -8.11 -4.93 8.00
C ARG A 2 -9.42 -4.15 8.08
N GLY A 3 -9.92 -3.70 6.93
CA GLY A 3 -11.00 -2.71 6.89
C GLY A 3 -10.60 -1.47 7.68
N ASN A 4 -11.44 -1.04 8.62
CA ASN A 4 -11.24 0.16 9.43
C ASN A 4 -10.56 -0.12 10.79
N ASN A 5 -10.05 -1.33 11.02
CA ASN A 5 -9.53 -1.74 12.33
C ASN A 5 -8.06 -2.19 12.29
N ILE A 6 -7.35 -1.96 13.40
CA ILE A 6 -6.04 -2.55 13.64
C ILE A 6 -6.27 -4.00 14.08
N ALA A 7 -6.10 -4.94 13.14
CA ALA A 7 -6.30 -6.37 13.40
C ALA A 7 -5.24 -6.99 14.33
N GLY A 8 -4.06 -6.39 14.44
CA GLY A 8 -2.96 -6.89 15.25
C GLY A 8 -1.72 -5.98 15.19
N ALA A 9 -0.80 -6.21 16.13
CA ALA A 9 0.50 -5.57 16.23
C ALA A 9 1.54 -6.60 16.70
N ASN A 10 2.84 -6.33 16.48
CA ASN A 10 3.92 -7.27 16.77
C ASN A 10 3.72 -8.64 16.08
N CYS A 11 3.20 -8.62 14.84
CA CYS A 11 2.99 -9.82 14.06
C CYS A 11 4.32 -10.32 13.48
N ILE A 12 4.52 -11.63 13.50
CA ILE A 12 5.59 -12.28 12.76
C ILE A 12 5.15 -12.41 11.30
N LEU A 13 5.98 -11.93 10.38
CA LEU A 13 5.70 -11.90 8.94
C LEU A 13 6.75 -12.72 8.18
N PRO A 14 6.39 -13.31 7.01
CA PRO A 14 7.34 -14.02 6.17
C PRO A 14 8.41 -13.06 5.65
N LEU A 15 9.66 -13.50 5.62
CA LEU A 15 10.77 -12.75 5.06
C LEU A 15 11.00 -13.18 3.60
N SER A 16 11.25 -12.23 2.71
CA SER A 16 11.69 -12.56 1.35
C SER A 16 13.11 -13.13 1.36
N GLU A 17 13.32 -14.21 0.63
CA GLU A 17 14.61 -14.89 0.43
C GLU A 17 15.36 -14.39 -0.81
N ARG A 18 14.80 -13.39 -1.50
CA ARG A 18 15.39 -12.81 -2.70
C ARG A 18 16.78 -12.27 -2.41
N MET A 19 17.74 -12.66 -3.24
CA MET A 19 19.14 -12.20 -3.16
C MET A 19 19.42 -11.00 -4.06
N ASP A 20 18.52 -10.69 -5.00
CA ASP A 20 18.64 -9.57 -5.94
C ASP A 20 18.30 -8.21 -5.31
N ILE A 21 17.80 -8.22 -4.08
CA ILE A 21 17.50 -7.01 -3.33
C ILE A 21 18.75 -6.46 -2.61
N SER A 22 18.84 -5.13 -2.55
CA SER A 22 19.97 -4.42 -1.94
C SER A 22 20.24 -4.91 -0.51
N LYS A 23 21.51 -5.22 -0.22
CA LYS A 23 21.97 -5.68 1.11
C LYS A 23 21.69 -4.67 2.23
N SER A 24 21.49 -3.39 1.90
CA SER A 24 21.12 -2.34 2.85
C SER A 24 19.70 -2.46 3.39
N LEU A 25 18.89 -3.39 2.88
CA LEU A 25 17.54 -3.63 3.39
C LEU A 25 17.61 -4.35 4.73
N GLY A 26 17.11 -3.70 5.78
CA GLY A 26 16.90 -4.34 7.09
C GLY A 26 15.74 -5.36 7.09
N THR A 27 15.55 -6.00 8.24
CA THR A 27 14.53 -7.06 8.45
C THR A 27 13.11 -6.61 8.16
N ARG A 28 12.72 -5.38 8.52
CA ARG A 28 11.38 -4.81 8.19
C ARG A 28 11.10 -4.77 6.69
N HIS A 29 12.10 -4.43 5.89
CA HIS A 29 11.92 -4.37 4.44
C HIS A 29 11.81 -5.78 3.85
N ARG A 30 12.60 -6.74 4.34
CA ARG A 30 12.48 -8.15 3.94
C ARG A 30 11.14 -8.74 4.32
N ALA A 31 10.62 -8.41 5.51
CA ALA A 31 9.29 -8.81 5.97
C ALA A 31 8.18 -8.22 5.09
N ALA A 32 8.30 -6.94 4.75
CA ALA A 32 7.36 -6.30 3.86
C ALA A 32 7.37 -6.92 2.46
N LEU A 33 8.56 -7.17 1.90
CA LEU A 33 8.67 -7.80 0.59
C LEU A 33 8.12 -9.22 0.61
N GLY A 34 8.48 -10.04 1.61
CA GLY A 34 8.00 -11.41 1.75
C GLY A 34 6.49 -11.49 1.90
N LEU A 35 5.89 -10.56 2.65
CA LEU A 35 4.44 -10.48 2.75
C LEU A 35 3.79 -10.05 1.42
N SER A 36 4.39 -9.08 0.71
CA SER A 36 3.87 -8.61 -0.60
C SER A 36 4.03 -9.62 -1.74
N GLU A 37 4.90 -10.61 -1.60
CA GLU A 37 5.08 -11.71 -2.56
C GLU A 37 3.94 -12.74 -2.44
N GLN A 38 3.35 -12.87 -1.25
CA GLN A 38 2.32 -13.86 -0.93
C GLN A 38 0.92 -13.26 -0.87
N THR A 39 0.78 -11.94 -0.90
CA THR A 39 -0.49 -11.24 -0.72
C THR A 39 -0.57 -9.99 -1.60
N ASP A 40 -1.79 -9.51 -1.84
CA ASP A 40 -2.09 -8.24 -2.49
C ASP A 40 -2.00 -7.04 -1.53
N ALA A 41 -1.49 -7.25 -0.31
CA ALA A 41 -1.46 -6.22 0.71
C ALA A 41 -0.50 -5.08 0.31
N LEU A 42 -0.97 -3.85 0.52
CA LEU A 42 -0.09 -2.67 0.51
C LEU A 42 0.64 -2.59 1.85
N ILE A 43 1.97 -2.64 1.81
CA ILE A 43 2.81 -2.51 3.02
C ILE A 43 3.60 -1.21 2.97
N ILE A 44 3.54 -0.44 4.06
CA ILE A 44 4.31 0.78 4.25
C ILE A 44 5.41 0.50 5.28
N ILE A 45 6.63 0.91 4.97
CA ILE A 45 7.81 0.71 5.82
C ILE A 45 8.42 2.07 6.10
N VAL A 46 8.78 2.32 7.37
CA VAL A 46 9.64 3.43 7.76
C VAL A 46 10.96 2.87 8.24
N SER A 47 12.04 3.30 7.61
CA SER A 47 13.41 2.97 8.01
C SER A 47 13.74 3.61 9.36
N GLU A 48 14.22 2.84 10.33
CA GLU A 48 14.71 3.40 11.61
C GLU A 48 16.07 4.07 11.47
N GLU A 49 16.90 3.60 10.54
CA GLU A 49 18.22 4.17 10.31
C GLU A 49 18.15 5.54 9.63
N THR A 50 17.20 5.71 8.71
CA THR A 50 17.17 6.88 7.81
C THR A 50 15.88 7.68 7.87
N GLY A 51 14.83 7.17 8.51
CA GLY A 51 13.49 7.78 8.48
C GLY A 51 12.78 7.69 7.11
N ASN A 52 13.43 7.15 6.09
CA ASN A 52 12.87 7.07 4.74
C ASN A 52 11.65 6.14 4.69
N ILE A 53 10.62 6.58 3.97
CA ILE A 53 9.42 5.79 3.68
C ILE A 53 9.70 4.91 2.46
N SER A 54 9.28 3.65 2.55
CA SER A 54 9.25 2.70 1.45
C SER A 54 7.89 2.02 1.38
N ILE A 55 7.54 1.48 0.21
CA ILE A 55 6.35 0.66 0.02
C ILE A 55 6.73 -0.67 -0.59
N ALA A 56 6.09 -1.74 -0.14
CA ALA A 56 6.07 -3.02 -0.81
C ALA A 56 4.65 -3.35 -1.29
N LEU A 57 4.53 -3.76 -2.56
CA LEU A 57 3.28 -4.19 -3.19
C LEU A 57 3.63 -5.10 -4.37
N ASP A 58 2.90 -6.21 -4.53
CA ASP A 58 3.04 -7.13 -5.67
C ASP A 58 4.50 -7.59 -5.89
N GLY A 59 5.16 -8.02 -4.80
CA GLY A 59 6.55 -8.49 -4.81
C GLY A 59 7.59 -7.43 -5.24
N LYS A 60 7.24 -6.15 -5.25
CA LYS A 60 8.12 -5.03 -5.60
C LYS A 60 8.24 -4.06 -4.44
N ILE A 61 9.41 -3.48 -4.30
CA ILE A 61 9.70 -2.46 -3.28
C ILE A 61 10.10 -1.14 -3.93
N THR A 62 9.39 -0.07 -3.59
CA THR A 62 9.65 1.29 -4.08
C THR A 62 10.24 2.14 -2.97
N ARG A 63 11.43 2.70 -3.19
CA ARG A 63 12.18 3.49 -2.21
C ARG A 63 13.19 4.45 -2.86
N PRO A 64 13.52 5.59 -2.23
CA PRO A 64 12.72 6.23 -1.18
C PRO A 64 11.42 6.79 -1.78
N MET A 65 10.39 6.94 -0.96
CA MET A 65 9.16 7.62 -1.39
C MET A 65 8.90 8.87 -0.57
N GLU A 66 8.52 9.94 -1.26
CA GLU A 66 8.14 11.19 -0.62
C GLU A 66 6.78 11.09 0.09
N PRO A 67 6.59 11.77 1.24
CA PRO A 67 5.32 11.76 1.97
C PRO A 67 4.12 12.19 1.13
N GLN A 68 4.33 13.11 0.19
CA GLN A 68 3.29 13.60 -0.72
C GLN A 68 2.89 12.53 -1.74
N GLY A 69 3.87 11.76 -2.23
CA GLY A 69 3.63 10.57 -3.04
C GLY A 69 2.82 9.51 -2.29
N LEU A 70 3.15 9.27 -1.02
CA LEU A 70 2.40 8.34 -0.16
C LEU A 70 0.94 8.74 -0.04
N LYS A 71 0.71 10.00 0.30
CA LYS A 71 -0.63 10.52 0.48
C LYS A 71 -1.44 10.37 -0.80
N LYS A 72 -0.89 10.76 -1.95
CA LYS A 72 -1.58 10.63 -3.25
C LYS A 72 -1.92 9.17 -3.54
N MET A 73 -0.99 8.24 -3.35
CA MET A 73 -1.20 6.83 -3.61
C MET A 73 -2.27 6.23 -2.69
N LEU A 74 -2.22 6.50 -1.38
CA LEU A 74 -3.22 6.01 -0.42
C LEU A 74 -4.61 6.58 -0.69
N THR A 75 -4.69 7.88 -0.98
CA THR A 75 -5.93 8.53 -1.38
C THR A 75 -6.52 7.86 -2.62
N HIS A 76 -5.70 7.59 -3.64
CA HIS A 76 -6.15 6.94 -4.86
C HIS A 76 -6.67 5.51 -4.63
N LEU A 77 -6.01 4.73 -3.77
CA LEU A 77 -6.34 3.33 -3.53
C LEU A 77 -7.51 3.12 -2.55
N TYR A 78 -7.65 3.98 -1.54
CA TYR A 78 -8.55 3.73 -0.41
C TYR A 78 -9.60 4.82 -0.17
N GLN A 79 -9.63 5.92 -0.94
CA GLN A 79 -10.79 6.81 -0.85
C GLN A 79 -11.98 6.22 -1.61
N PRO A 80 -13.18 6.18 -0.99
CA PRO A 80 -14.39 5.88 -1.73
C PRO A 80 -14.58 6.96 -2.80
N LYS A 81 -14.78 6.55 -4.06
CA LYS A 81 -15.35 7.46 -5.06
C LYS A 81 -16.72 7.86 -4.53
N ILE A 82 -16.89 9.13 -4.20
CA ILE A 82 -18.22 9.67 -3.93
C ILE A 82 -18.96 9.59 -5.27
N ILE A 83 -19.80 8.57 -5.41
CA ILE A 83 -20.75 8.51 -6.52
C ILE A 83 -21.80 9.56 -6.17
N SER A 84 -21.93 10.57 -7.01
CA SER A 84 -22.98 11.57 -6.79
C SER A 84 -24.33 10.91 -7.06
N GLU A 85 -25.34 11.23 -6.26
CA GLU A 85 -26.71 10.72 -6.42
C GLU A 85 -27.31 11.08 -7.80
N PHE A 86 -26.71 12.08 -8.46
CA PHE A 86 -27.03 12.56 -9.80
C PHE A 86 -26.56 11.61 -10.93
N ASP A 87 -25.54 10.77 -10.70
CA ASP A 87 -25.02 9.84 -11.73
C ASP A 87 -25.85 8.55 -11.83
N PHE A 88 -26.77 8.32 -10.89
CA PHE A 88 -27.48 7.05 -10.74
C PHE A 88 -28.85 7.02 -11.44
N TRP A 89 -29.52 8.16 -11.57
CA TRP A 89 -30.81 8.22 -12.26
C TRP A 89 -30.61 8.62 -13.72
N PRO A 90 -30.88 7.72 -14.70
CA PRO A 90 -30.97 8.15 -16.09
C PRO A 90 -32.18 9.10 -16.17
N THR A 91 -31.93 10.40 -16.24
CA THR A 91 -32.98 11.35 -16.57
C THR A 91 -33.51 11.00 -17.95
N GLU A 92 -34.84 10.91 -18.09
CA GLU A 92 -35.52 10.59 -19.35
C GLU A 92 -35.29 11.64 -20.46
N ASP A 93 -34.49 12.68 -20.18
CA ASP A 93 -34.30 13.85 -21.03
C ASP A 93 -33.33 13.62 -22.21
N ASN A 94 -32.80 12.40 -22.39
CA ASN A 94 -32.10 11.99 -23.62
C ASN A 94 -32.98 11.16 -24.57
N LYS A 95 -34.31 11.35 -24.51
CA LYS A 95 -35.23 11.06 -25.62
C LYS A 95 -35.57 12.35 -26.36
N LYS A 96 -34.63 12.89 -27.12
CA LYS A 96 -34.91 13.68 -28.32
C LYS A 96 -33.92 13.33 -29.42
#